data_AF-A0A7Y2GK41-F1
#
_entry.id   AF-A0A7Y2GK41-F1
#
_cell.length_a   1.000
_cell.length_b   1.000
_cell.length_c   1.000
_cell.angle_alpha   90.00
_cell.angle_beta   90.00
_cell.angle_gamma   90.00
#
_symmetry.space_group_name_H-M   'P 1'
#
loop_
_entity.id
_entity.type
_entity.pdbx_description
1 polymer ?
#
loop_
_entity_poly.entity_id
_entity_poly.type
_entity_poly.pdbx_seq_one_letter_code
_entity_poly.pdbx_strand_id
1 'polypeptide(L)'
;PLFARWESLHRFLLKSTAAHPDDRFQSAPEMAAQLTGVLREVVALSQGTPRPAASALFGGDHLPGLLADNRARIDAPDWRVLPSPRVDPADPAASFLQDLPDDDPSRRLDLIAQATGTVEPTVELFLARARALIEIGADAQPALDAAGQLDLWDWRIRWYRALELLSKGTTSDAAEIFSQVWTDIPGEVAPKLAVALAAEYHGALDRAARLYEEVMATDPSYVSAAFGLARCRRNSGDVDGAVAAYRLVPTSSATYYDAQLASARAQVGVGTATKPPSPAELQSAARTLERLQLDATERANLSAEILERALASQSSGGMGPNDKLELFGESLTGARLRDGLEAAYREQARMAATADERIRLAERATRVRRWTLF
;
A
#
# COMPACT_ATOMS: atom_id res chain seq x y z
N PRO A 1 -24.46 -2.27 -18.55
CA PRO A 1 -24.22 -1.15 -19.49
C PRO A 1 -22.72 -0.92 -19.74
N LEU A 2 -22.30 -0.66 -20.98
CA LEU A 2 -20.87 -0.58 -21.39
C LEU A 2 -20.04 0.38 -20.52
N PHE A 3 -20.60 1.53 -20.14
CA PHE A 3 -19.93 2.54 -19.32
C PHE A 3 -19.75 2.14 -17.85
N ALA A 4 -20.51 1.16 -17.36
CA ALA A 4 -20.28 0.59 -16.03
C ALA A 4 -19.06 -0.35 -16.01
N ARG A 5 -18.61 -0.82 -17.18
CA ARG A 5 -17.40 -1.64 -17.33
C ARG A 5 -16.15 -0.79 -17.55
N TRP A 6 -16.28 0.39 -18.14
CA TRP A 6 -15.17 1.26 -18.52
C TRP A 6 -15.33 2.64 -17.87
N GLU A 7 -15.12 2.71 -16.56
CA GLU A 7 -15.36 3.92 -15.76
C GLU A 7 -14.44 5.09 -16.20
N SER A 8 -13.15 4.82 -16.47
CA SER A 8 -12.22 5.83 -17.01
C SER A 8 -12.66 6.37 -18.37
N LEU A 9 -13.17 5.51 -19.27
CA LEU A 9 -13.69 5.95 -20.57
C LEU A 9 -14.95 6.80 -20.41
N HIS A 10 -15.85 6.41 -19.51
CA HIS A 10 -17.04 7.19 -19.20
C HIS A 10 -16.67 8.58 -18.66
N ARG A 11 -15.71 8.67 -17.73
CA ARG A 11 -15.19 9.94 -17.18
C ARG A 11 -14.54 10.80 -18.26
N PHE A 12 -13.75 10.20 -19.14
CA PHE A 12 -13.18 10.88 -20.30
C PHE A 12 -14.26 11.49 -21.21
N LEU A 13 -15.34 10.75 -21.50
CA LEU A 13 -16.44 11.27 -22.30
C LEU A 13 -17.16 12.42 -21.57
N LEU A 14 -17.46 12.27 -20.27
CA LEU A 14 -18.07 13.33 -19.47
C LEU A 14 -17.27 14.63 -19.51
N LYS A 15 -15.96 14.56 -19.31
CA LYS A 15 -15.07 15.73 -19.41
C LYS A 15 -15.04 16.29 -20.83
N SER A 16 -14.89 15.44 -21.84
CA SER A 16 -14.84 15.86 -23.25
C SER A 16 -16.11 16.57 -23.72
N THR A 17 -17.27 16.17 -23.20
CA THR A 17 -18.58 16.70 -23.60
C THR A 17 -19.23 17.55 -22.51
N ALA A 18 -18.44 18.08 -21.56
CA ALA A 18 -18.98 18.92 -20.49
C ALA A 18 -19.75 20.12 -21.08
N ALA A 19 -20.85 20.51 -20.45
CA ALA A 19 -21.69 21.59 -20.97
C ALA A 19 -20.93 22.92 -20.97
N HIS A 20 -20.23 23.21 -19.88
CA HIS A 20 -19.35 24.36 -19.77
C HIS A 20 -18.02 24.10 -20.49
N PRO A 21 -17.54 24.99 -21.37
CA PRO A 21 -16.25 24.81 -22.06
C PRO A 21 -15.06 24.67 -21.11
N ASP A 22 -15.03 25.42 -20.02
CA ASP A 22 -13.91 25.42 -19.06
C ASP A 22 -13.79 24.08 -18.30
N ASP A 23 -14.85 23.28 -18.24
CA ASP A 23 -14.80 21.94 -17.63
C ASP A 23 -14.16 20.89 -18.54
N ARG A 24 -13.98 21.19 -19.83
CA ARG A 24 -13.42 20.27 -20.83
C ARG A 24 -11.90 20.18 -20.75
N PHE A 25 -11.30 19.32 -21.57
CA PHE A 25 -9.87 19.38 -21.83
C PHE A 25 -9.53 20.69 -22.54
N GLN A 26 -8.52 21.41 -22.05
CA GLN A 26 -8.16 22.75 -22.53
C GLN A 26 -7.36 22.70 -23.84
N SER A 27 -6.81 21.54 -24.19
CA SER A 27 -6.09 21.36 -25.44
C SER A 27 -6.25 19.95 -26.03
N ALA A 28 -6.10 19.83 -27.34
CA ALA A 28 -6.10 18.52 -28.02
C ALA A 28 -4.94 17.61 -27.54
N PRO A 29 -3.71 18.11 -27.29
CA PRO A 29 -2.65 17.31 -26.68
C PRO A 29 -3.01 16.75 -25.29
N GLU A 30 -3.61 17.56 -24.43
CA GLU A 30 -4.08 17.11 -23.10
C GLU A 30 -5.13 16.00 -23.25
N MET A 31 -6.14 16.22 -24.10
CA MET A 31 -7.17 15.22 -24.39
C MET A 31 -6.56 13.93 -24.95
N ALA A 32 -5.60 14.03 -25.88
CA ALA A 32 -4.94 12.86 -26.48
C ALA A 32 -4.10 12.07 -25.46
N ALA A 33 -3.40 12.75 -24.55
CA ALA A 33 -2.68 12.12 -23.45
C ALA A 33 -3.63 11.32 -22.55
N GLN A 34 -4.74 11.93 -22.13
CA GLN A 34 -5.73 11.27 -21.27
C GLN A 34 -6.42 10.10 -21.99
N LEU A 35 -6.80 10.27 -23.26
CA LEU A 35 -7.39 9.19 -24.06
C LEU A 35 -6.41 8.01 -24.26
N THR A 36 -5.12 8.30 -24.41
CA THR A 36 -4.09 7.25 -24.52
C THR A 36 -3.99 6.45 -23.22
N GLY A 37 -4.06 7.10 -22.06
CA GLY A 37 -4.14 6.43 -20.75
C GLY A 37 -5.37 5.54 -20.63
N VAL A 38 -6.55 6.06 -20.98
CA VAL A 38 -7.80 5.28 -21.02
C VAL A 38 -7.70 4.08 -21.96
N LEU A 39 -7.10 4.26 -23.14
CA LEU A 39 -6.89 3.18 -24.11
C LEU A 39 -6.00 2.07 -23.53
N ARG A 40 -4.91 2.44 -22.83
CA ARG A 40 -4.02 1.48 -22.17
C ARG A 40 -4.77 0.62 -21.17
N GLU A 41 -5.58 1.25 -20.31
CA GLU A 41 -6.43 0.55 -19.35
C GLU A 41 -7.41 -0.41 -20.05
N VAL A 42 -8.16 0.07 -21.05
CA VAL A 42 -9.15 -0.75 -21.77
C VAL A 42 -8.50 -1.96 -22.44
N VAL A 43 -7.36 -1.74 -23.10
CA VAL A 43 -6.59 -2.82 -23.75
C VAL A 43 -6.05 -3.79 -22.72
N ALA A 44 -5.49 -3.29 -21.60
CA ALA A 44 -4.91 -4.12 -20.56
C ALA A 44 -5.95 -5.05 -19.93
N LEU A 45 -7.11 -4.50 -19.56
CA LEU A 45 -8.23 -5.24 -18.99
C LEU A 45 -8.90 -6.19 -20.00
N SER A 46 -8.92 -5.84 -21.29
CA SER A 46 -9.53 -6.70 -22.32
C SER A 46 -8.63 -7.86 -22.74
N GLN A 47 -7.31 -7.65 -22.76
CA GLN A 47 -6.33 -8.64 -23.25
C GLN A 47 -5.60 -9.38 -22.12
N GLY A 48 -5.78 -8.94 -20.87
CA GLY A 48 -5.07 -9.50 -19.71
C GLY A 48 -3.55 -9.25 -19.74
N THR A 49 -3.09 -8.28 -20.53
CA THR A 49 -1.67 -7.93 -20.68
C THR A 49 -1.46 -6.47 -20.28
N PRO A 50 -0.67 -6.18 -19.23
CA PRO A 50 -0.49 -4.81 -18.77
C PRO A 50 0.12 -3.87 -19.81
N ARG A 51 -0.23 -2.59 -19.71
CA ARG A 51 0.19 -1.52 -20.62
C ARG A 51 0.78 -0.35 -19.81
N PRO A 52 1.89 -0.59 -19.07
CA PRO A 52 2.47 0.41 -18.17
C PRO A 52 3.03 1.61 -18.93
N ALA A 53 3.02 2.77 -18.29
CA ALA A 53 3.61 3.98 -18.84
C ALA A 53 3.96 4.99 -17.75
N ALA A 54 5.09 5.66 -17.91
CA ALA A 54 5.45 6.76 -17.03
C ALA A 54 4.45 7.92 -17.17
N SER A 55 3.90 8.35 -16.04
CA SER A 55 3.05 9.54 -15.97
C SER A 55 3.87 10.80 -16.10
N ALA A 56 3.38 11.74 -16.91
CA ALA A 56 3.91 13.11 -16.97
C ALA A 56 3.38 13.99 -15.82
N LEU A 57 2.32 13.56 -15.13
CA LEU A 57 1.64 14.32 -14.08
C LEU A 57 2.03 13.85 -12.67
N PHE A 58 2.39 12.57 -12.51
CA PHE A 58 2.72 11.98 -11.21
C PHE A 58 4.10 11.33 -11.17
N GLY A 59 4.66 11.27 -9.96
CA GLY A 59 5.77 10.40 -9.60
C GLY A 59 5.39 8.92 -9.62
N GLY A 60 6.30 8.08 -9.14
CA GLY A 60 6.08 6.64 -8.98
C GLY A 60 5.31 6.30 -7.70
N ASP A 61 5.04 5.01 -7.52
CA ASP A 61 4.51 4.46 -6.28
C ASP A 61 5.49 4.66 -5.11
N HIS A 62 5.01 5.13 -3.96
CA HIS A 62 5.84 5.40 -2.79
C HIS A 62 5.94 4.23 -1.81
N LEU A 63 5.16 3.15 -1.99
CA LEU A 63 5.23 1.99 -1.12
C LEU A 63 6.66 1.41 -0.98
N PRO A 64 7.50 1.31 -2.03
CA PRO A 64 8.87 0.80 -1.87
C PRO A 64 9.70 1.55 -0.84
N GLY A 65 9.65 2.89 -0.82
CA GLY A 65 10.36 3.70 0.17
C GLY A 65 9.79 3.49 1.59
N LEU A 66 8.47 3.48 1.72
CA LEU A 66 7.81 3.28 3.01
C LEU A 66 8.09 1.91 3.65
N LEU A 67 8.23 0.86 2.83
CA LEU A 67 8.58 -0.48 3.32
C LEU A 67 10.05 -0.61 3.70
N ALA A 68 10.94 0.14 3.02
CA ALA A 68 12.33 0.23 3.43
C ALA A 68 12.47 0.86 4.82
N ASP A 69 11.65 1.87 5.12
CA ASP A 69 11.64 2.54 6.43
C ASP A 69 10.96 1.72 7.52
N ASN A 70 9.75 1.19 7.24
CA ASN A 70 8.97 0.45 8.22
C ASN A 70 7.98 -0.54 7.57
N ARG A 71 8.36 -1.83 7.58
CA ARG A 71 7.53 -2.93 7.06
C ARG A 71 6.19 -3.13 7.79
N ALA A 72 6.01 -2.59 9.00
CA ALA A 72 4.73 -2.69 9.71
C ALA A 72 3.59 -1.91 9.01
N ARG A 73 3.92 -1.01 8.06
CA ARG A 73 2.93 -0.27 7.26
C ARG A 73 2.16 -1.13 6.27
N ILE A 74 2.49 -2.42 6.11
CA ILE A 74 1.77 -3.36 5.25
C ILE A 74 0.35 -3.63 5.74
N ASP A 75 0.13 -3.62 7.06
CA ASP A 75 -1.07 -4.19 7.69
C ASP A 75 -2.29 -3.27 7.68
N ALA A 76 -2.11 -2.00 7.32
CA ALA A 76 -3.18 -1.00 7.25
C ALA A 76 -3.04 -0.11 6.01
N PRO A 77 -4.13 0.48 5.50
CA PRO A 77 -4.02 1.51 4.47
C PRO A 77 -3.24 2.72 5.00
N ASP A 78 -2.34 3.26 4.17
CA ASP A 78 -1.54 4.46 4.44
C ASP A 78 -1.58 5.38 3.23
N TRP A 79 -2.14 6.58 3.37
CA TRP A 79 -2.22 7.57 2.29
C TRP A 79 -0.86 7.94 1.70
N ARG A 80 0.23 7.79 2.45
CA ARG A 80 1.59 8.16 2.01
C ARG A 80 2.10 7.31 0.85
N VAL A 81 1.47 6.18 0.55
CA VAL A 81 1.79 5.36 -0.63
C VAL A 81 1.43 6.05 -1.94
N LEU A 82 0.54 7.04 -1.91
CA LEU A 82 0.04 7.70 -3.11
C LEU A 82 1.16 8.51 -3.79
N PRO A 83 1.29 8.40 -5.13
CA PRO A 83 2.24 9.18 -5.89
C PRO A 83 2.04 10.69 -5.71
N SER A 84 3.12 11.46 -5.67
CA SER A 84 3.02 12.92 -5.66
C SER A 84 2.84 13.49 -7.07
N PRO A 85 1.98 14.51 -7.26
CA PRO A 85 1.97 15.33 -8.46
C PRO A 85 3.37 15.90 -8.73
N ARG A 86 3.78 15.93 -10.00
CA ARG A 86 5.04 16.52 -10.43
C ARG A 86 4.95 18.04 -10.40
N VAL A 87 6.06 18.67 -10.03
CA VAL A 87 6.28 20.11 -10.17
C VAL A 87 6.38 20.44 -11.64
N ASP A 88 5.67 21.48 -12.09
CA ASP A 88 5.82 22.01 -13.45
C ASP A 88 7.24 22.58 -13.63
N PRO A 89 8.06 22.01 -14.55
CA PRO A 89 9.41 22.52 -14.78
C PRO A 89 9.46 23.94 -15.35
N ALA A 90 8.34 24.47 -15.87
CA ALA A 90 8.24 25.84 -16.35
C ALA A 90 7.93 26.85 -15.23
N ASP A 91 7.58 26.41 -14.02
CA ASP A 91 7.27 27.30 -12.90
C ASP A 91 8.55 28.00 -12.39
N PRO A 92 8.51 29.31 -12.11
CA PRO A 92 9.66 30.06 -11.58
C PRO A 92 10.27 29.48 -10.29
N ALA A 93 9.48 28.81 -9.44
CA ALA A 93 9.94 28.19 -8.21
C ALA A 93 10.50 26.78 -8.40
N ALA A 94 10.41 26.19 -9.61
CA ALA A 94 10.74 24.79 -9.84
C ALA A 94 12.18 24.41 -9.43
N SER A 95 13.17 25.25 -9.77
CA SER A 95 14.57 25.01 -9.39
C SER A 95 14.76 25.04 -7.87
N PHE A 96 14.12 25.99 -7.18
CA PHE A 96 14.19 26.09 -5.72
C PHE A 96 13.55 24.86 -5.07
N LEU A 97 12.39 24.41 -5.58
CA LEU A 97 11.69 23.25 -5.03
C LEU A 97 12.48 21.94 -5.22
N GLN A 98 13.26 21.82 -6.29
CA GLN A 98 14.13 20.66 -6.53
C GLN A 98 15.28 20.56 -5.52
N ASP A 99 15.72 21.68 -4.94
CA ASP A 99 16.82 21.71 -3.96
C ASP A 99 16.35 21.44 -2.52
N LEU A 100 15.03 21.31 -2.30
CA LEU A 100 14.47 21.06 -0.97
C LEU A 100 14.64 19.59 -0.54
N PRO A 101 14.82 19.33 0.77
CA PRO A 101 14.90 17.96 1.26
C PRO A 101 13.55 17.23 1.11
N ASP A 102 13.60 16.00 0.61
CA ASP A 102 12.43 15.14 0.39
C ASP A 102 11.97 14.40 1.67
N ASP A 103 12.87 14.16 2.62
CA ASP A 103 12.68 13.33 3.80
C ASP A 103 12.36 14.11 5.09
N ASP A 104 12.51 15.44 5.09
CA ASP A 104 12.21 16.31 6.24
C ASP A 104 11.18 17.40 5.88
N PRO A 105 9.87 17.12 6.09
CA PRO A 105 8.80 18.07 5.80
C PRO A 105 8.87 19.35 6.65
N SER A 106 9.33 19.25 7.91
CA SER A 106 9.47 20.42 8.79
C SER A 106 10.56 21.35 8.27
N ARG A 107 11.71 20.79 7.90
CA ARG A 107 12.80 21.54 7.29
C ARG A 107 12.39 22.15 5.95
N ARG A 108 11.60 21.43 5.15
CA ARG A 108 11.04 21.94 3.90
C ARG A 108 10.18 23.18 4.13
N LEU A 109 9.31 23.16 5.14
CA LEU A 109 8.48 24.32 5.51
C LEU A 109 9.33 25.51 5.96
N ASP A 110 10.36 25.28 6.77
CA ASP A 110 11.26 26.34 7.22
C ASP A 110 11.98 27.01 6.03
N LEU A 111 12.46 26.22 5.07
CA LEU A 111 13.14 26.72 3.88
C LEU A 111 12.18 27.49 2.96
N ILE A 112 10.96 26.98 2.74
CA ILE A 112 9.92 27.70 2.00
C ILE A 112 9.59 29.04 2.69
N ALA A 113 9.46 29.05 4.02
CA ALA A 113 9.19 30.27 4.77
C ALA A 113 10.35 31.29 4.64
N GLN A 114 11.60 30.84 4.71
CA GLN A 114 12.80 31.67 4.54
C GLN A 114 12.94 32.25 3.13
N ALA A 115 12.41 31.56 2.13
CA ALA A 115 12.39 32.02 0.74
C ALA A 115 11.29 33.07 0.43
N THR A 116 10.46 33.41 1.42
CA THR A 116 9.41 34.43 1.24
C THR A 116 10.05 35.77 0.88
N GLY A 117 9.67 36.32 -0.28
CA GLY A 117 10.18 37.60 -0.78
C GLY A 117 11.45 37.48 -1.64
N THR A 118 12.10 36.31 -1.69
CA THR A 118 13.18 36.01 -2.64
C THR A 118 12.71 35.13 -3.79
N VAL A 119 11.80 34.20 -3.52
CA VAL A 119 11.11 33.37 -4.52
C VAL A 119 9.70 33.91 -4.73
N GLU A 120 9.27 33.96 -5.99
CA GLU A 120 7.94 34.40 -6.38
C GLU A 120 6.86 33.47 -5.79
N PRO A 121 5.73 34.00 -5.26
CA PRO A 121 4.65 33.18 -4.76
C PRO A 121 3.87 32.54 -5.92
N THR A 122 4.30 31.35 -6.34
CA THR A 122 3.69 30.58 -7.43
C THR A 122 2.76 29.48 -6.90
N VAL A 123 1.95 28.89 -7.81
CA VAL A 123 1.11 27.74 -7.49
C VAL A 123 1.96 26.58 -6.95
N GLU A 124 3.10 26.28 -7.58
CA GLU A 124 3.99 25.20 -7.15
C GLU A 124 4.51 25.41 -5.73
N LEU A 125 4.89 26.63 -5.36
CA LEU A 125 5.36 26.95 -4.02
C LEU A 125 4.26 26.70 -2.96
N PHE A 126 3.02 27.09 -3.27
CA PHE A 126 1.88 26.86 -2.37
C PHE A 126 1.50 25.38 -2.28
N LEU A 127 1.54 24.63 -3.39
CA LEU A 127 1.29 23.18 -3.39
C LEU A 127 2.38 22.42 -2.61
N ALA A 128 3.65 22.79 -2.77
CA ALA A 128 4.76 22.21 -2.01
C ALA A 128 4.62 22.49 -0.50
N ARG A 129 4.21 23.71 -0.13
CA ARG A 129 3.89 24.06 1.26
C ARG A 129 2.71 23.24 1.79
N ALA A 130 1.62 23.13 1.04
CA ALA A 130 0.45 22.34 1.42
C ALA A 130 0.81 20.87 1.66
N ARG A 131 1.60 20.27 0.77
CA ARG A 131 2.10 18.89 0.92
C ARG A 131 2.86 18.72 2.25
N ALA A 132 3.82 19.58 2.54
CA ALA A 132 4.62 19.47 3.75
C ALA A 132 3.79 19.68 5.03
N LEU A 133 2.78 20.57 5.01
CA LEU A 133 1.82 20.73 6.10
C LEU A 133 1.01 19.45 6.35
N ILE A 134 0.52 18.80 5.28
CA ILE A 134 -0.22 17.52 5.39
C ILE A 134 0.68 16.42 5.97
N GLU A 135 1.94 16.34 5.55
CA GLU A 135 2.90 15.33 6.02
C GLU A 135 3.15 15.42 7.54
N ILE A 136 3.17 16.63 8.10
CA ILE A 136 3.31 16.87 9.56
C ILE A 136 1.97 16.92 10.32
N GLY A 137 0.83 16.79 9.63
CA GLY A 137 -0.51 16.85 10.22
C GLY A 137 -0.98 18.26 10.61
N ALA A 138 -0.42 19.30 10.00
CA ALA A 138 -0.85 20.69 10.16
C ALA A 138 -1.96 21.07 9.14
N ASP A 139 -2.59 22.23 9.36
CA ASP A 139 -3.63 22.75 8.46
C ASP A 139 -3.03 23.27 7.16
N ALA A 140 -3.41 22.65 6.03
CA ALA A 140 -2.93 23.00 4.70
C ALA A 140 -3.88 23.93 3.94
N GLN A 141 -5.10 24.17 4.45
CA GLN A 141 -6.12 24.97 3.77
C GLN A 141 -5.64 26.38 3.38
N PRO A 142 -4.90 27.14 4.23
CA PRO A 142 -4.42 28.46 3.83
C PRO A 142 -3.49 28.45 2.62
N ALA A 143 -2.65 27.41 2.49
CA ALA A 143 -1.77 27.28 1.33
C ALA A 143 -2.55 26.86 0.08
N LEU A 144 -3.54 25.97 0.24
CA LEU A 144 -4.40 25.51 -0.85
C LEU A 144 -5.32 26.62 -1.38
N ASP A 145 -5.83 27.49 -0.50
CA ASP A 145 -6.62 28.64 -0.89
C ASP A 145 -5.78 29.69 -1.59
N ALA A 146 -4.53 29.91 -1.17
CA ALA A 146 -3.59 30.79 -1.87
C ALA A 146 -3.25 30.26 -3.28
N ALA A 147 -3.04 28.95 -3.44
CA ALA A 147 -2.89 28.32 -4.76
C ALA A 147 -4.15 28.54 -5.63
N GLY A 148 -5.34 28.36 -5.06
CA GLY A 148 -6.61 28.55 -5.76
C GLY A 148 -6.91 29.99 -6.17
N GLN A 149 -6.33 30.99 -5.49
CA GLN A 149 -6.42 32.39 -5.93
C GLN A 149 -5.60 32.67 -7.19
N LEU A 150 -4.54 31.88 -7.44
CA LEU A 150 -3.71 31.98 -8.63
C LEU A 150 -4.28 31.15 -9.79
N ASP A 151 -4.71 29.92 -9.51
CA ASP A 151 -5.36 29.04 -10.48
C ASP A 151 -6.52 28.25 -9.83
N LEU A 152 -7.76 28.69 -10.09
CA LEU A 152 -8.97 28.07 -9.57
C LEU A 152 -9.24 26.66 -10.14
N TRP A 153 -8.67 26.35 -11.31
CA TRP A 153 -8.98 25.14 -12.06
C TRP A 153 -7.93 24.04 -11.90
N ASP A 154 -6.83 24.31 -11.18
CA ASP A 154 -5.79 23.33 -10.92
C ASP A 154 -6.32 22.16 -10.08
N TRP A 155 -6.44 20.98 -10.72
CA TRP A 155 -6.90 19.75 -10.08
C TRP A 155 -6.01 19.32 -8.91
N ARG A 156 -4.74 19.76 -8.86
CA ARG A 156 -3.80 19.43 -7.79
C ARG A 156 -4.24 20.02 -6.45
N ILE A 157 -4.98 21.12 -6.48
CA ILE A 157 -5.59 21.68 -5.26
C ILE A 157 -6.61 20.69 -4.69
N ARG A 158 -7.48 20.12 -5.54
CA ARG A 158 -8.42 19.05 -5.12
C ARG A 158 -7.68 17.81 -4.63
N TRP A 159 -6.60 17.41 -5.30
CA TRP A 159 -5.76 16.30 -4.87
C TRP A 159 -5.23 16.48 -3.44
N TYR A 160 -4.63 17.62 -3.12
CA TYR A 160 -4.09 17.86 -1.78
C TYR A 160 -5.19 18.11 -0.73
N ARG A 161 -6.34 18.71 -1.09
CA ARG A 161 -7.51 18.76 -0.19
C ARG A 161 -8.00 17.37 0.19
N ALA A 162 -8.06 16.44 -0.78
CA ALA A 162 -8.44 15.05 -0.51
C ALA A 162 -7.41 14.33 0.36
N LEU A 163 -6.10 14.56 0.14
CA LEU A 163 -5.05 14.03 1.00
C LEU A 163 -5.14 14.54 2.44
N GLU A 164 -5.44 15.83 2.65
CA GLU A 164 -5.63 16.39 3.97
C GLU A 164 -6.85 15.80 4.70
N LEU A 165 -7.97 15.62 4.00
CA LEU A 165 -9.14 14.95 4.55
C LEU A 165 -8.81 13.50 4.93
N LEU A 166 -8.09 12.78 4.05
CA LEU A 166 -7.70 11.40 4.30
C LEU A 166 -6.73 11.29 5.48
N SER A 167 -5.77 12.22 5.62
CA SER A 167 -4.83 12.25 6.75
C SER A 167 -5.52 12.53 8.09
N LYS A 168 -6.64 13.28 8.07
CA LYS A 168 -7.50 13.57 9.23
C LYS A 168 -8.56 12.49 9.49
N GLY A 169 -8.66 11.46 8.64
CA GLY A 169 -9.62 10.36 8.78
C GLY A 169 -11.02 10.64 8.23
N THR A 170 -11.21 11.73 7.48
CA THR A 170 -12.48 12.05 6.79
C THR A 170 -12.54 11.34 5.43
N THR A 171 -12.81 10.03 5.47
CA THR A 171 -12.59 9.12 4.34
C THR A 171 -13.61 9.24 3.21
N SER A 172 -14.88 9.53 3.52
CA SER A 172 -15.96 9.67 2.53
C SER A 172 -15.71 10.88 1.62
N ASP A 173 -15.53 12.06 2.21
CA ASP A 173 -15.29 13.30 1.49
C ASP A 173 -13.99 13.23 0.67
N ALA A 174 -12.94 12.60 1.22
CA ALA A 174 -11.71 12.35 0.49
C ALA A 174 -11.95 11.49 -0.77
N ALA A 175 -12.75 10.42 -0.66
CA ALA A 175 -13.08 9.56 -1.81
C ALA A 175 -13.86 10.30 -2.90
N GLU A 176 -14.79 11.19 -2.51
CA GLU A 176 -15.54 12.01 -3.45
C GLU A 176 -14.63 13.01 -4.19
N ILE A 177 -13.74 13.70 -3.47
CA ILE A 177 -12.81 14.66 -4.09
C ILE A 177 -11.78 13.94 -4.98
N PHE A 178 -11.23 12.79 -4.56
CA PHE A 178 -10.37 11.99 -5.44
C PHE A 178 -11.12 11.50 -6.69
N SER A 179 -12.41 11.16 -6.57
CA SER A 179 -13.25 10.82 -7.72
C SER A 179 -13.41 12.01 -8.67
N GLN A 180 -13.49 13.24 -8.17
CA GLN A 180 -13.48 14.44 -9.03
C GLN A 180 -12.15 14.59 -9.77
N VAL A 181 -11.02 14.43 -9.07
CA VAL A 181 -9.68 14.45 -9.70
C VAL A 181 -9.57 13.36 -10.77
N TRP A 182 -10.10 12.16 -10.54
CA TRP A 182 -10.12 11.11 -11.56
C TRP A 182 -10.99 11.48 -12.78
N THR A 183 -12.02 12.30 -12.62
CA THR A 183 -12.75 12.86 -13.77
C THR A 183 -11.92 13.91 -14.52
N ASP A 184 -11.12 14.71 -13.81
CA ASP A 184 -10.23 15.70 -14.43
C ASP A 184 -9.13 15.06 -15.27
N ILE A 185 -8.56 13.96 -14.79
CA ILE A 185 -7.44 13.24 -15.42
C ILE A 185 -7.72 11.73 -15.50
N PRO A 186 -8.67 11.31 -16.35
CA PRO A 186 -9.19 9.94 -16.37
C PRO A 186 -8.23 8.90 -16.97
N GLY A 187 -7.17 9.34 -17.64
CA GLY A 187 -6.13 8.47 -18.20
C GLY A 187 -5.01 8.14 -17.21
N GLU A 188 -4.96 8.79 -16.06
CA GLU A 188 -3.94 8.57 -15.04
C GLU A 188 -4.32 7.44 -14.07
N VAL A 189 -3.32 6.63 -13.70
CA VAL A 189 -3.51 5.53 -12.74
C VAL A 189 -3.57 6.04 -11.29
N ALA A 190 -2.85 7.11 -10.97
CA ALA A 190 -2.73 7.64 -9.61
C ALA A 190 -4.07 8.10 -8.98
N PRO A 191 -4.96 8.84 -9.68
CA PRO A 191 -6.29 9.15 -9.15
C PRO A 191 -7.13 7.92 -8.85
N LYS A 192 -7.10 6.91 -9.73
CA LYS A 192 -7.80 5.64 -9.50
C LYS A 192 -7.29 4.94 -8.25
N LEU A 193 -5.96 4.88 -8.08
CA LEU A 193 -5.32 4.34 -6.88
C LEU A 193 -5.75 5.10 -5.62
N ALA A 194 -5.84 6.43 -5.68
CA ALA A 194 -6.31 7.24 -4.57
C ALA A 194 -7.76 6.97 -4.18
N VAL A 195 -8.66 6.82 -5.17
CA VAL A 195 -10.05 6.41 -4.93
C VAL A 195 -10.13 5.00 -4.33
N ALA A 196 -9.29 4.07 -4.80
CA ALA A 196 -9.22 2.71 -4.24
C ALA A 196 -8.81 2.73 -2.75
N LEU A 197 -7.79 3.52 -2.42
CA LEU A 197 -7.28 3.68 -1.06
C LEU A 197 -8.31 4.36 -0.15
N ALA A 198 -8.93 5.45 -0.59
CA ALA A 198 -9.98 6.12 0.17
C ALA A 198 -11.19 5.20 0.42
N ALA A 199 -11.56 4.37 -0.57
CA ALA A 199 -12.59 3.34 -0.42
C ALA A 199 -12.18 2.26 0.59
N GLU A 200 -10.91 1.83 0.61
CA GLU A 200 -10.39 0.91 1.62
C GLU A 200 -10.49 1.51 3.03
N TYR A 201 -10.02 2.75 3.20
CA TYR A 201 -10.12 3.50 4.46
C TYR A 201 -11.57 3.63 4.97
N HIS A 202 -12.52 3.82 4.05
CA HIS A 202 -13.95 3.89 4.39
C HIS A 202 -14.57 2.52 4.71
N GLY A 203 -13.90 1.41 4.39
CA GLY A 203 -14.43 0.05 4.55
C GLY A 203 -15.25 -0.44 3.36
N ALA A 204 -15.26 0.27 2.23
CA ALA A 204 -15.89 -0.16 0.98
C ALA A 204 -14.99 -1.16 0.22
N LEU A 205 -14.68 -2.29 0.87
CA LEU A 205 -13.64 -3.24 0.46
C LEU A 205 -13.86 -3.82 -0.94
N ASP A 206 -15.11 -4.10 -1.33
CA ASP A 206 -15.40 -4.62 -2.68
C ASP A 206 -15.10 -3.61 -3.78
N ARG A 207 -15.34 -2.31 -3.52
CA ARG A 207 -15.01 -1.23 -4.46
C ARG A 207 -13.49 -1.04 -4.52
N ALA A 208 -12.83 -1.02 -3.36
CA ALA A 208 -11.38 -0.91 -3.28
C ALA A 208 -10.68 -2.05 -4.02
N ALA A 209 -11.08 -3.30 -3.78
CA ALA A 209 -10.52 -4.49 -4.42
C ALA A 209 -10.62 -4.41 -5.96
N ARG A 210 -11.80 -4.06 -6.51
CA ARG A 210 -11.96 -3.92 -7.97
C ARG A 210 -11.05 -2.84 -8.56
N LEU A 211 -10.96 -1.68 -7.90
CA LEU A 211 -10.12 -0.59 -8.38
C LEU A 211 -8.62 -0.95 -8.30
N TYR A 212 -8.20 -1.65 -7.24
CA TYR A 212 -6.83 -2.16 -7.13
C TYR A 212 -6.50 -3.21 -8.20
N GLU A 213 -7.43 -4.11 -8.51
CA GLU A 213 -7.30 -5.05 -9.62
C GLU A 213 -7.12 -4.32 -10.96
N GLU A 214 -7.89 -3.27 -11.21
CA GLU A 214 -7.77 -2.46 -12.43
C GLU A 214 -6.43 -1.71 -12.50
N VAL A 215 -5.96 -1.15 -11.39
CA VAL A 215 -4.63 -0.52 -11.30
C VAL A 215 -3.53 -1.53 -11.63
N MET A 216 -3.54 -2.70 -10.98
CA MET A 216 -2.54 -3.76 -11.22
C MET A 216 -2.60 -4.32 -12.63
N ALA A 217 -3.80 -4.47 -13.20
CA ALA A 217 -3.96 -4.93 -14.57
C ALA A 217 -3.41 -3.92 -15.58
N THR A 218 -3.54 -2.63 -15.29
CA THR A 218 -3.07 -1.54 -16.17
C THR A 218 -1.56 -1.35 -16.08
N ASP A 219 -1.05 -1.16 -14.86
CA ASP A 219 0.36 -0.90 -14.59
C ASP A 219 0.83 -1.60 -13.29
N PRO A 220 1.57 -2.73 -13.40
CA PRO A 220 2.04 -3.51 -12.25
C PRO A 220 3.16 -2.83 -11.45
N SER A 221 3.65 -1.66 -11.88
CA SER A 221 4.63 -0.89 -11.10
C SER A 221 4.00 -0.22 -9.87
N TYR A 222 2.68 -0.05 -9.86
CA TYR A 222 1.91 0.44 -8.71
C TYR A 222 1.67 -0.67 -7.68
N VAL A 223 2.75 -1.17 -7.08
CA VAL A 223 2.75 -2.27 -6.13
C VAL A 223 1.84 -2.03 -4.91
N SER A 224 1.58 -0.78 -4.53
CA SER A 224 0.60 -0.42 -3.51
C SER A 224 -0.79 -0.99 -3.78
N ALA A 225 -1.18 -1.15 -5.06
CA ALA A 225 -2.45 -1.77 -5.42
C ALA A 225 -2.48 -3.27 -5.13
N ALA A 226 -1.39 -4.00 -5.33
CA ALA A 226 -1.30 -5.42 -4.96
C ALA A 226 -1.47 -5.61 -3.44
N PHE A 227 -0.82 -4.75 -2.65
CA PHE A 227 -0.92 -4.78 -1.19
C PHE A 227 -2.31 -4.38 -0.70
N GLY A 228 -2.92 -3.34 -1.28
CA GLY A 228 -4.29 -2.93 -0.97
C GLY A 228 -5.34 -3.98 -1.34
N LEU A 229 -5.18 -4.63 -2.51
CA LEU A 229 -6.02 -5.76 -2.90
C LEU A 229 -5.88 -6.91 -1.90
N ALA A 230 -4.66 -7.26 -1.51
CA ALA A 230 -4.42 -8.32 -0.54
C ALA A 230 -5.08 -8.02 0.82
N ARG A 231 -5.01 -6.78 1.32
CA ARG A 231 -5.70 -6.36 2.54
C ARG A 231 -7.22 -6.48 2.42
N CYS A 232 -7.81 -6.05 1.30
CA CYS A 232 -9.25 -6.18 1.06
C CYS A 232 -9.70 -7.65 1.05
N ARG A 233 -8.93 -8.53 0.41
CA ARG A 233 -9.18 -9.99 0.36
C ARG A 233 -9.04 -10.64 1.74
N ARG A 234 -8.03 -10.25 2.51
CA ARG A 234 -7.87 -10.71 3.90
C ARG A 234 -9.04 -10.29 4.79
N ASN A 235 -9.51 -9.05 4.67
CA ASN A 235 -10.65 -8.56 5.45
C ASN A 235 -11.97 -9.26 5.11
N SER A 236 -12.11 -9.79 3.89
CA SER A 236 -13.24 -10.64 3.50
C SER A 236 -13.03 -12.13 3.80
N GLY A 237 -11.89 -12.52 4.38
CA GLY A 237 -11.55 -13.90 4.70
C GLY A 237 -11.04 -14.73 3.52
N ASP A 238 -10.84 -14.10 2.35
CA ASP A 238 -10.32 -14.73 1.14
C ASP A 238 -8.78 -14.78 1.17
N VAL A 239 -8.24 -15.79 1.87
CA VAL A 239 -6.79 -15.99 2.01
C VAL A 239 -6.14 -16.31 0.66
N ASP A 240 -6.78 -17.14 -0.16
CA ASP A 240 -6.26 -17.50 -1.48
C ASP A 240 -6.21 -16.28 -2.41
N GLY A 241 -7.25 -15.44 -2.40
CA GLY A 241 -7.28 -14.18 -3.13
C GLY A 241 -6.21 -13.20 -2.65
N ALA A 242 -5.93 -13.15 -1.35
CA ALA A 242 -4.85 -12.32 -0.81
C ALA A 242 -3.46 -12.79 -1.26
N VAL A 243 -3.22 -14.10 -1.23
CA VAL A 243 -1.99 -14.72 -1.74
C VAL A 243 -1.83 -14.47 -3.24
N ALA A 244 -2.91 -14.59 -4.01
CA ALA A 244 -2.90 -14.28 -5.44
C ALA A 244 -2.56 -12.80 -5.69
N ALA A 245 -3.08 -11.88 -4.89
CA ALA A 245 -2.79 -10.46 -4.99
C ALA A 245 -1.30 -10.14 -4.75
N TYR A 246 -0.68 -10.70 -3.71
CA TYR A 246 0.76 -10.50 -3.48
C TYR A 246 1.63 -11.06 -4.62
N ARG A 247 1.19 -12.14 -5.28
CA ARG A 247 1.90 -12.71 -6.44
C ARG A 247 1.83 -11.84 -7.69
N LEU A 248 0.96 -10.83 -7.73
CA LEU A 248 0.94 -9.84 -8.82
C LEU A 248 2.14 -8.90 -8.78
N VAL A 249 2.85 -8.80 -7.65
CA VAL A 249 4.05 -7.96 -7.53
C VAL A 249 5.16 -8.55 -8.42
N PRO A 250 5.71 -7.78 -9.40
CA PRO A 250 6.75 -8.28 -10.29
C PRO A 250 8.02 -8.71 -9.54
N THR A 251 8.69 -9.76 -10.02
CA THR A 251 9.96 -10.24 -9.43
C THR A 251 11.10 -9.23 -9.49
N SER A 252 11.01 -8.25 -10.39
CA SER A 252 11.96 -7.15 -10.51
C SER A 252 11.69 -6.00 -9.53
N SER A 253 10.57 -6.02 -8.80
CA SER A 253 10.24 -4.98 -7.81
C SER A 253 11.14 -5.08 -6.59
N ALA A 254 11.55 -3.92 -6.06
CA ALA A 254 12.22 -3.84 -4.75
C ALA A 254 11.36 -4.43 -3.62
N THR A 255 10.03 -4.37 -3.75
CA THR A 255 9.07 -4.88 -2.76
C THR A 255 8.70 -6.35 -2.96
N TYR A 256 9.32 -7.05 -3.91
CA TYR A 256 9.00 -8.46 -4.18
C TYR A 256 9.22 -9.33 -2.94
N TYR A 257 10.33 -9.12 -2.22
CA TYR A 257 10.61 -9.82 -0.96
C TYR A 257 9.51 -9.59 0.07
N ASP A 258 9.12 -8.32 0.28
CA ASP A 258 8.07 -7.95 1.23
C ASP A 258 6.71 -8.56 0.86
N ALA A 259 6.40 -8.63 -0.44
CA ALA A 259 5.18 -9.26 -0.93
C ALA A 259 5.16 -10.77 -0.67
N GLN A 260 6.27 -11.48 -0.89
CA GLN A 260 6.36 -12.91 -0.58
C GLN A 260 6.26 -13.18 0.93
N LEU A 261 6.89 -12.32 1.74
CA LEU A 261 6.79 -12.38 3.19
C LEU A 261 5.34 -12.16 3.66
N ALA A 262 4.67 -11.12 3.14
CA ALA A 262 3.28 -10.82 3.45
C ALA A 262 2.33 -11.94 2.97
N SER A 263 2.61 -12.55 1.82
CA SER A 263 1.90 -13.74 1.32
C SER A 263 2.01 -14.92 2.28
N ALA A 264 3.21 -15.22 2.78
CA ALA A 264 3.40 -16.30 3.75
C ALA A 264 2.63 -16.03 5.05
N ARG A 265 2.70 -14.79 5.57
CA ARG A 265 1.94 -14.38 6.76
C ARG A 265 0.42 -14.48 6.56
N ALA A 266 -0.08 -14.15 5.38
CA ALA A 266 -1.50 -14.30 5.05
C ALA A 266 -1.96 -15.77 5.14
N GLN A 267 -1.16 -16.71 4.61
CA GLN A 267 -1.45 -18.16 4.69
C GLN A 267 -1.44 -18.71 6.12
N VAL A 268 -0.59 -18.15 6.98
CA VAL A 268 -0.50 -18.53 8.42
C VAL A 268 -1.68 -17.94 9.23
N GLY A 269 -2.48 -17.07 8.60
CA GLY A 269 -3.63 -16.42 9.19
C GLY A 269 -3.26 -15.35 10.21
N VAL A 270 -2.10 -14.71 10.05
CA VAL A 270 -1.66 -13.60 10.90
C VAL A 270 -2.56 -12.40 10.64
N GLY A 271 -3.70 -12.29 11.33
CA GLY A 271 -4.73 -11.27 11.10
C GLY A 271 -6.14 -11.74 11.46
N THR A 272 -7.16 -11.05 10.92
CA THR A 272 -8.62 -11.22 11.15
C THR A 272 -9.22 -12.57 10.71
N ALA A 273 -8.39 -13.59 10.44
CA ALA A 273 -8.84 -14.90 9.96
C ALA A 273 -9.71 -15.60 11.02
N THR A 274 -10.96 -15.87 10.66
CA THR A 274 -11.97 -16.53 11.50
C THR A 274 -11.79 -18.04 11.60
N LYS A 275 -10.99 -18.64 10.70
CA LYS A 275 -10.71 -20.08 10.63
C LYS A 275 -9.23 -20.36 10.93
N PRO A 276 -8.90 -21.41 11.72
CA PRO A 276 -7.52 -21.85 11.87
C PRO A 276 -6.94 -22.29 10.51
N PRO A 277 -5.65 -22.02 10.24
CA PRO A 277 -5.04 -22.42 8.98
C PRO A 277 -4.97 -23.94 8.87
N SER A 278 -5.17 -24.44 7.65
CA SER A 278 -5.03 -25.84 7.30
C SER A 278 -3.55 -26.27 7.27
N PRO A 279 -3.27 -27.57 7.40
CA PRO A 279 -1.90 -28.10 7.25
C PRO A 279 -1.24 -27.72 5.92
N ALA A 280 -2.02 -27.67 4.83
CA ALA A 280 -1.51 -27.32 3.50
C ALA A 280 -1.09 -25.84 3.41
N GLU A 281 -1.85 -24.93 4.01
CA GLU A 281 -1.52 -23.50 4.06
C GLU A 281 -0.26 -23.25 4.89
N LEU A 282 -0.13 -23.91 6.06
CA LEU A 282 1.06 -23.82 6.90
C LEU A 282 2.31 -24.34 6.18
N GLN A 283 2.22 -25.47 5.47
CA GLN A 283 3.32 -25.99 4.66
C GLN A 283 3.65 -25.07 3.48
N SER A 284 2.65 -24.48 2.83
CA SER A 284 2.90 -23.53 1.74
C SER A 284 3.62 -22.27 2.25
N ALA A 285 3.23 -21.77 3.43
CA ALA A 285 3.89 -20.64 4.06
C ALA A 285 5.35 -20.98 4.41
N ALA A 286 5.59 -22.13 5.03
CA ALA A 286 6.92 -22.64 5.34
C ALA A 286 7.82 -22.70 4.10
N ARG A 287 7.35 -23.33 3.01
CA ARG A 287 8.10 -23.41 1.74
C ARG A 287 8.38 -22.05 1.12
N THR A 288 7.46 -21.10 1.27
CA THR A 288 7.66 -19.73 0.77
C THR A 288 8.78 -19.06 1.56
N LEU A 289 8.77 -19.17 2.88
CA LEU A 289 9.80 -18.61 3.76
C LEU A 289 11.18 -19.28 3.60
N GLU A 290 11.23 -20.58 3.36
CA GLU A 290 12.48 -21.32 3.10
C GLU A 290 13.20 -20.84 1.83
N ARG A 291 12.43 -20.37 0.84
CA ARG A 291 12.98 -19.81 -0.41
C ARG A 291 13.47 -18.37 -0.25
N LEU A 292 13.03 -17.67 0.79
CA LEU A 292 13.49 -16.33 1.12
C LEU A 292 14.82 -16.42 1.87
N GLN A 293 15.79 -15.59 1.50
CA GLN A 293 17.06 -15.47 2.21
C GLN A 293 16.86 -14.68 3.51
N LEU A 294 16.09 -15.25 4.44
CA LEU A 294 15.79 -14.67 5.75
C LEU A 294 17.06 -14.63 6.60
N ASP A 295 17.26 -13.53 7.32
CA ASP A 295 18.24 -13.49 8.40
C ASP A 295 17.81 -14.41 9.56
N ALA A 296 18.71 -14.63 10.52
CA ALA A 296 18.46 -15.55 11.63
C ALA A 296 17.31 -15.10 12.54
N THR A 297 17.12 -13.79 12.72
CA THR A 297 16.08 -13.19 13.56
C THR A 297 14.72 -13.29 12.89
N GLU A 298 14.61 -12.89 11.63
CA GLU A 298 13.40 -13.01 10.81
C GLU A 298 12.96 -14.46 10.70
N ARG A 299 13.90 -15.39 10.47
CA ARG A 299 13.63 -16.83 10.44
C ARG A 299 13.06 -17.30 11.78
N ALA A 300 13.69 -16.94 12.91
CA ALA A 300 13.22 -17.36 14.22
C ALA A 300 11.83 -16.78 14.56
N ASN A 301 11.58 -15.52 14.20
CA ASN A 301 10.29 -14.85 14.37
C ASN A 301 9.15 -15.56 13.61
N LEU A 302 9.35 -15.79 12.32
CA LEU A 302 8.34 -16.43 11.48
C LEU A 302 8.17 -17.92 11.79
N SER A 303 9.24 -18.60 12.19
CA SER A 303 9.17 -19.99 12.66
C SER A 303 8.26 -20.10 13.88
N ALA A 304 8.45 -19.24 14.88
CA ALA A 304 7.60 -19.22 16.07
C ALA A 304 6.15 -18.92 15.70
N GLU A 305 5.92 -17.94 14.83
CA GLU A 305 4.58 -17.56 14.37
C GLU A 305 3.83 -18.73 13.68
N ILE A 306 4.49 -19.45 12.77
CA ILE A 306 3.91 -20.63 12.11
C ILE A 306 3.59 -21.71 13.15
N LEU A 307 4.51 -21.98 14.08
CA LEU A 307 4.35 -23.05 15.07
C LEU A 307 3.26 -22.73 16.09
N GLU A 308 3.13 -21.47 16.52
CA GLU A 308 2.02 -21.01 17.36
C GLU A 308 0.67 -21.27 16.68
N ARG A 309 0.56 -20.93 15.39
CA ARG A 309 -0.67 -21.12 14.61
C ARG A 309 -0.96 -22.59 14.33
N ALA A 310 0.06 -23.41 14.11
CA ALA A 310 -0.07 -24.85 14.00
C ALA A 310 -0.62 -25.49 15.29
N LEU A 311 -0.11 -25.09 16.46
CA LEU A 311 -0.59 -25.55 17.76
C LEU A 311 -2.03 -25.08 18.05
N ALA A 312 -2.37 -23.85 17.66
CA ALA A 312 -3.73 -23.34 17.76
C ALA A 312 -4.71 -24.10 16.84
N SER A 313 -4.28 -24.40 15.61
CA SER A 313 -5.04 -25.21 14.64
C SER A 313 -5.27 -26.64 15.15
N GLN A 314 -4.27 -27.27 15.75
CA GLN A 314 -4.42 -28.57 16.41
C GLN A 314 -5.41 -28.54 17.59
N SER A 315 -5.34 -27.50 18.43
CA SER A 315 -6.24 -27.36 19.59
C SER A 315 -7.70 -27.12 19.19
N SER A 316 -7.92 -26.52 18.02
CA SER A 316 -9.25 -26.23 17.46
C SER A 316 -9.77 -27.31 16.51
N GLY A 317 -9.04 -28.42 16.35
CA GLY A 317 -9.43 -29.55 15.49
C GLY A 317 -9.20 -29.34 13.99
N GLY A 318 -8.52 -28.27 13.58
CA GLY A 318 -8.12 -28.00 12.19
C GLY A 318 -6.92 -28.84 11.72
N MET A 319 -6.20 -29.47 12.65
CA MET A 319 -5.06 -30.36 12.38
C MET A 319 -5.10 -31.54 13.36
N GLY A 320 -4.90 -32.75 12.84
CA GLY A 320 -4.77 -33.96 13.64
C GLY A 320 -3.44 -34.05 14.40
N PRO A 321 -3.36 -34.79 15.51
CA PRO A 321 -2.11 -34.96 16.27
C PRO A 321 -0.98 -35.66 15.47
N ASN A 322 -1.34 -36.41 14.43
CA ASN A 322 -0.41 -37.13 13.56
C ASN A 322 -0.16 -36.44 12.21
N ASP A 323 -0.78 -35.28 11.96
CA ASP A 323 -0.53 -34.53 10.75
C ASP A 323 0.91 -34.03 10.75
N LYS A 324 1.57 -34.17 9.60
CA LYS A 324 2.97 -33.77 9.43
C LYS A 324 3.02 -32.34 8.92
N LEU A 325 3.78 -31.51 9.62
CA LEU A 325 4.16 -30.18 9.15
C LEU A 325 5.65 -30.23 8.81
N GLU A 326 5.98 -29.92 7.55
CA GLU A 326 7.36 -29.72 7.13
C GLU A 326 7.71 -28.24 7.30
N LEU A 327 8.71 -27.96 8.13
CA LEU A 327 9.14 -26.60 8.46
C LEU A 327 10.66 -26.56 8.56
N PHE A 328 11.31 -25.77 7.69
CA PHE A 328 12.76 -25.62 7.57
C PHE A 328 13.50 -26.96 7.43
N GLY A 329 12.92 -27.90 6.68
CA GLY A 329 13.48 -29.24 6.48
C GLY A 329 13.25 -30.24 7.63
N GLU A 330 12.55 -29.83 8.70
CA GLU A 330 12.15 -30.72 9.78
C GLU A 330 10.69 -31.19 9.63
N SER A 331 10.46 -32.49 9.79
CA SER A 331 9.10 -33.04 9.88
C SER A 331 8.63 -33.03 11.34
N LEU A 332 7.70 -32.12 11.65
CA LEU A 332 7.13 -31.93 12.97
C LEU A 332 5.73 -32.56 13.01
N THR A 333 5.53 -33.45 13.98
CA THR A 333 4.22 -34.01 14.35
C THR A 333 3.76 -33.41 15.68
N GLY A 334 2.50 -33.61 16.09
CA GLY A 334 1.86 -32.82 17.14
C GLY A 334 2.71 -32.51 18.36
N ALA A 335 3.33 -33.52 18.96
CA ALA A 335 4.18 -33.30 20.11
C ALA A 335 5.45 -32.49 19.75
N ARG A 336 6.11 -32.78 18.62
CA ARG A 336 7.34 -32.09 18.15
C ARG A 336 7.13 -30.62 17.82
N LEU A 337 5.89 -30.19 17.56
CA LEU A 337 5.57 -28.77 17.35
C LEU A 337 5.90 -27.91 18.58
N ARG A 338 5.63 -28.41 19.80
CA ARG A 338 5.94 -27.69 21.03
C ARG A 338 7.45 -27.55 21.27
N ASP A 339 8.23 -28.59 20.96
CA ASP A 339 9.69 -28.54 21.10
C ASP A 339 10.30 -27.58 20.08
N GLY A 340 9.78 -27.60 18.84
CA GLY A 340 10.17 -26.63 17.81
C GLY A 340 9.86 -25.19 18.22
N LEU A 341 8.69 -24.94 18.82
CA LEU A 341 8.30 -23.60 19.26
C LEU A 341 9.16 -23.14 20.44
N GLU A 342 9.47 -24.04 21.38
CA GLU A 342 10.42 -23.77 22.46
C GLU A 342 11.80 -23.38 21.90
N ALA A 343 12.32 -24.16 20.94
CA ALA A 343 13.60 -23.88 20.30
C ALA A 343 13.58 -22.50 19.62
N ALA A 344 12.52 -22.19 18.87
CA ALA A 344 12.36 -20.89 18.21
C ALA A 344 12.38 -19.72 19.21
N TYR A 345 11.63 -19.79 20.32
CA TYR A 345 11.67 -18.76 21.35
C TYR A 345 13.05 -18.62 22.02
N ARG A 346 13.77 -19.72 22.21
CA ARG A 346 15.13 -19.68 22.76
C ARG A 346 16.11 -19.02 21.78
N GLU A 347 15.99 -19.27 20.48
CA GLU A 347 16.78 -18.56 19.46
C GLU A 347 16.46 -17.06 19.46
N GLN A 348 15.18 -16.68 19.50
CA GLN A 348 14.76 -15.28 19.64
C GLN A 348 15.34 -14.64 20.91
N ALA A 349 15.31 -15.35 22.05
CA ALA A 349 15.84 -14.84 23.31
C ALA A 349 17.36 -14.57 23.25
N ARG A 350 18.13 -15.37 22.50
CA ARG A 350 19.57 -15.13 22.30
C ARG A 350 19.84 -13.86 21.48
N MET A 351 18.92 -13.51 20.58
CA MET A 351 19.03 -12.37 19.67
C MET A 351 18.33 -11.10 20.21
N ALA A 352 17.61 -11.21 21.33
CA ALA A 352 16.88 -10.11 21.94
C ALA A 352 17.78 -8.92 22.30
N ALA A 353 17.35 -7.73 21.89
CA ALA A 353 18.11 -6.48 22.07
C ALA A 353 18.12 -6.01 23.53
N THR A 354 17.10 -6.40 24.31
CA THR A 354 16.92 -5.98 25.71
C THR A 354 16.83 -7.17 26.67
N ALA A 355 17.23 -6.96 27.92
CA ALA A 355 17.11 -7.97 28.97
C ALA A 355 15.64 -8.36 29.22
N ASP A 356 14.72 -7.40 29.21
CA ASP A 356 13.29 -7.63 29.42
C ASP A 356 12.65 -8.47 28.30
N GLU A 357 13.03 -8.20 27.05
CA GLU A 357 12.60 -9.03 25.91
C GLU A 357 13.14 -10.47 26.03
N ARG A 358 14.41 -10.63 26.40
CA ARG A 358 15.02 -11.94 26.64
C ARG A 358 14.29 -12.73 27.72
N ILE A 359 13.96 -12.08 28.85
CA ILE A 359 13.20 -12.71 29.94
C ILE A 359 11.82 -13.13 29.46
N ARG A 360 11.07 -12.23 28.79
CA ARG A 360 9.74 -12.54 28.24
C ARG A 360 9.78 -13.74 27.27
N LEU A 361 10.77 -13.81 26.39
CA LEU A 361 10.94 -14.91 25.45
C LEU A 361 11.32 -16.23 26.15
N ALA A 362 12.17 -16.19 27.17
CA ALA A 362 12.52 -17.36 27.97
C ALA A 362 11.32 -17.91 28.77
N GLU A 363 10.46 -17.04 29.29
CA GLU A 363 9.20 -17.43 29.93
C GLU A 363 8.22 -18.08 28.94
N ARG A 364 8.09 -17.51 27.72
CA ARG A 364 7.29 -18.11 26.64
C ARG A 364 7.80 -19.50 26.27
N ALA A 365 9.12 -19.67 26.13
CA ALA A 365 9.75 -20.96 25.90
C ALA A 365 9.42 -21.97 27.00
N THR A 366 9.48 -21.56 28.26
CA THR A 366 9.18 -22.42 29.41
C THR A 366 7.71 -22.83 29.45
N ARG A 367 6.79 -21.93 29.09
CA ARG A 367 5.34 -22.19 29.08
C ARG A 367 4.91 -23.23 28.04
N VAL A 368 5.63 -23.33 26.93
CA VAL A 368 5.33 -24.27 25.84
C VAL A 368 5.96 -25.65 26.07
N ARG A 369 6.90 -25.78 27.02
CA ARG A 369 7.54 -27.06 27.36
C ARG A 369 6.52 -28.15 27.65
N ARG A 370 6.81 -29.34 27.14
CA ARG A 370 6.01 -30.55 27.42
C ARG A 370 6.15 -31.03 28.86
N TRP A 371 7.29 -30.76 29.50
CA TRP A 371 7.63 -31.26 30.84
C TRP A 371 8.07 -30.10 31.72
N THR A 372 7.31 -29.81 32.76
CA THR A 372 7.78 -29.02 33.90
C THR A 372 8.45 -29.99 34.87
N LEU A 373 9.76 -29.84 35.07
CA LEU A 373 10.45 -30.50 36.19
C LEU A 373 9.86 -29.91 37.48
N PHE A 374 9.04 -30.68 38.19
CA PHE A 374 8.67 -30.44 39.57
C PHE A 374 9.67 -31.11 40.50
#